data_AF-A0A6L3X1B0-F1
#
_entry.id   AF-A0A6L3X1B0-F1
#
_cell.length_a   1.000
_cell.length_b   1.000
_cell.length_c   1.000
_cell.angle_alpha   90.00
_cell.angle_beta   90.00
_cell.angle_gamma   90.00
#
_symmetry.space_group_name_H-M   'P 1'
#
loop_
_entity.id
_entity.type
_entity.pdbx_description
1 polymer ?
#
loop_
_entity_poly.entity_id
_entity_poly.type
_entity_poly.pdbx_seq_one_letter_code
_entity_poly.pdbx_strand_id
1 'polypeptide(L)'
;EFIKRNGEFTVNIALIEKGKAVLGVVYAPVMKVMYSAAEGKAWKEECGVRKQIQVRDARPPLVVISRSHSDSELEEYLQQLGEHQTTSIGSSLKFCLVAEGQAQLY
;
A
#
# COMPACT_ATOMS: atom_id res chain seq x y z
N GLU A 1 14.54 0.97 -3.23
CA GLU A 1 14.37 1.62 -1.91
C GLU A 1 15.61 1.49 -1.02
N PHE A 2 15.97 0.28 -0.55
CA PHE A 2 17.12 0.08 0.35
C PHE A 2 18.46 0.60 -0.19
N ILE A 3 18.86 0.21 -1.41
CA ILE A 3 20.11 0.67 -2.05
C ILE A 3 20.11 2.20 -2.24
N LYS A 4 18.95 2.76 -2.62
CA LYS A 4 18.76 4.21 -2.82
C LYS A 4 18.57 4.99 -1.51
N ARG A 5 18.58 4.32 -0.34
CA ARG A 5 18.44 4.89 1.01
C ARG A 5 17.25 5.84 1.20
N ASN A 6 16.13 5.58 0.52
CA ASN A 6 14.95 6.45 0.60
C ASN A 6 13.91 6.02 1.66
N GLY A 7 14.22 5.01 2.47
CA GLY A 7 13.45 4.65 3.66
C GLY A 7 12.17 3.83 3.44
N GLU A 8 11.78 3.56 2.20
CA GLU A 8 10.48 2.95 1.88
C GLU A 8 10.55 1.42 1.63
N PHE A 9 11.55 0.74 2.18
CA PHE A 9 11.61 -0.72 2.10
C PHE A 9 10.80 -1.38 3.22
N THR A 10 10.28 -2.57 2.94
CA THR A 10 9.45 -3.31 3.90
C THR A 10 9.93 -4.74 4.08
N VAL A 11 9.60 -5.31 5.24
CA VAL A 11 9.59 -6.76 5.48
C VAL A 11 8.16 -7.25 5.28
N ASN A 12 8.00 -8.36 4.55
CA ASN A 12 6.69 -8.92 4.20
C ASN A 12 6.61 -10.37 4.65
N ILE A 13 5.59 -10.72 5.43
CA ILE A 13 5.33 -12.08 5.91
C ILE A 13 3.89 -12.41 5.60
N ALA A 14 3.63 -13.57 4.99
CA ALA A 14 2.29 -14.06 4.73
C ALA A 14 2.16 -15.52 5.18
N LEU A 15 1.03 -15.86 5.77
CA LEU A 15 0.63 -17.25 6.01
C LEU A 15 -0.32 -17.66 4.88
N ILE A 16 0.09 -18.69 4.13
CA ILE A 16 -0.69 -19.26 3.04
C ILE A 16 -1.21 -20.64 3.46
N GLU A 17 -2.52 -20.82 3.47
CA GLU A 17 -3.18 -22.09 3.72
C GLU A 17 -3.98 -22.51 2.49
N LYS A 18 -3.73 -23.71 1.95
CA LYS A 18 -4.42 -24.25 0.76
C LYS A 18 -4.48 -23.26 -0.41
N GLY A 19 -3.38 -22.53 -0.64
CA GLY A 19 -3.26 -21.54 -1.70
C GLY A 19 -3.90 -20.17 -1.42
N LYS A 20 -4.44 -19.93 -0.21
CA LYS A 20 -5.05 -18.65 0.18
C LYS A 20 -4.23 -17.95 1.25
N ALA A 21 -4.02 -16.64 1.10
CA ALA A 21 -3.43 -15.81 2.15
C ALA A 21 -4.44 -15.61 3.28
N VAL A 22 -4.16 -16.15 4.46
CA VAL A 22 -5.05 -16.07 5.64
C VAL A 22 -4.56 -15.05 6.69
N LEU A 23 -3.27 -14.72 6.65
CA LEU A 23 -2.64 -13.68 7.47
C LEU A 23 -1.54 -12.98 6.67
N GLY A 24 -1.38 -11.68 6.87
CA GLY A 24 -0.29 -10.90 6.28
C GLY A 24 0.24 -9.85 7.25
N VAL A 25 1.55 -9.61 7.20
CA VAL A 25 2.25 -8.55 7.94
C VAL A 25 3.18 -7.82 6.99
N VAL A 26 3.10 -6.49 6.99
CA VAL A 26 4.03 -5.60 6.30
C VAL A 26 4.63 -4.65 7.33
N TYR A 27 5.94 -4.69 7.52
CA TYR A 27 6.64 -3.79 8.44
C TYR A 27 7.57 -2.86 7.66
N ALA A 28 7.46 -1.55 7.89
CA ALA A 28 8.32 -0.52 7.33
C ALA A 28 9.28 0.01 8.41
N PRO A 29 10.53 -0.49 8.50
CA PRO A 29 11.39 -0.27 9.67
C PRO A 29 11.77 1.19 9.89
N VAL A 30 12.03 1.94 8.81
CA VAL A 30 12.43 3.35 8.91
C VAL A 30 11.27 4.22 9.38
N MET A 31 10.05 3.90 8.94
CA MET A 31 8.83 4.60 9.34
C MET A 31 8.32 4.17 10.72
N LYS A 32 8.78 3.01 11.23
CA LYS A 32 8.26 2.37 12.45
C LYS A 32 6.75 2.12 12.40
N VAL A 33 6.28 1.68 11.23
CA VAL A 33 4.87 1.37 10.97
C VAL A 33 4.73 -0.11 10.63
N MET A 34 3.76 -0.76 11.25
CA MET A 34 3.37 -2.14 10.96
C MET A 34 1.93 -2.19 10.46
N TYR A 35 1.72 -2.91 9.37
CA TYR A 35 0.40 -3.29 8.88
C TYR A 35 0.22 -4.78 9.10
N SER A 36 -0.97 -5.19 9.53
CA SER A 36 -1.33 -6.59 9.70
C SER A 36 -2.76 -6.84 9.25
N ALA A 37 -3.02 -8.02 8.70
CA ALA A 37 -4.36 -8.46 8.34
C ALA A 37 -4.56 -9.92 8.68
N ALA A 38 -5.73 -10.25 9.21
CA ALA A 38 -6.18 -11.60 9.53
C ALA A 38 -7.70 -11.58 9.68
N GLU A 39 -8.36 -12.72 9.42
CA GLU A 39 -9.81 -12.90 9.65
C GLU A 39 -10.68 -11.80 8.98
N GLY A 40 -10.29 -11.35 7.79
CA GLY A 40 -11.03 -10.33 7.03
C GLY A 40 -10.93 -8.91 7.60
N LYS A 41 -10.05 -8.66 8.58
CA LYS A 41 -9.79 -7.34 9.16
C LYS A 41 -8.33 -6.95 8.94
N ALA A 42 -8.08 -5.63 8.95
CA ALA A 42 -6.74 -5.06 8.81
C ALA A 42 -6.49 -3.99 9.87
N TRP A 43 -5.24 -3.86 10.29
CA TRP A 43 -4.80 -2.89 11.28
C TRP A 43 -3.50 -2.23 10.86
N LYS A 44 -3.35 -0.98 11.29
CA LYS A 44 -2.09 -0.24 11.29
C LYS A 44 -1.65 -0.01 12.73
N GLU A 45 -0.37 -0.23 12.99
CA GLU A 45 0.27 0.08 14.25
C GLU A 45 1.40 1.06 14.01
N GLU A 46 1.33 2.21 14.70
CA GLU A 46 2.33 3.26 14.67
C GLU A 46 2.37 3.94 16.05
N CYS A 47 3.55 4.32 16.51
CA CYS A 47 3.73 4.95 17.84
C CYS A 47 3.11 4.15 19.00
N GLY A 48 3.11 2.82 18.92
CA GLY A 48 2.52 1.93 19.93
C GLY A 48 0.98 1.89 19.94
N VAL A 49 0.33 2.54 18.97
CA VAL A 49 -1.13 2.56 18.85
C VAL A 49 -1.56 1.72 17.66
N ARG A 50 -2.34 0.67 17.94
CA ARG A 50 -2.96 -0.18 16.91
C ARG A 50 -4.37 0.33 16.61
N LYS A 51 -4.64 0.64 15.35
CA LYS A 51 -5.96 1.07 14.86
C LYS A 51 -6.42 0.15 13.75
N GLN A 52 -7.70 -0.21 13.77
CA GLN A 52 -8.32 -0.89 12.64
C GLN A 52 -8.39 0.08 11.47
N ILE A 53 -8.10 -0.42 10.27
CA ILE A 53 -8.11 0.35 9.04
C ILE A 53 -9.14 -0.21 8.06
N GLN A 54 -9.56 0.63 7.13
CA GLN A 54 -10.52 0.26 6.08
C GLN A 54 -10.28 1.13 4.85
N VAL A 55 -10.60 0.56 3.69
CA VAL A 55 -10.65 1.28 2.42
C VAL A 55 -11.67 2.42 2.50
N ARG A 56 -11.48 3.45 1.68
CA ARG A 56 -12.40 4.58 1.55
C ARG A 56 -12.52 4.98 0.09
N ASP A 57 -13.71 5.38 -0.31
CA ASP A 57 -13.93 6.00 -1.60
C ASP A 57 -13.51 7.48 -1.56
N ALA A 58 -13.01 7.99 -2.69
CA ALA A 58 -12.73 9.41 -2.89
C ALA A 58 -12.96 9.80 -4.35
N ARG A 59 -13.35 11.06 -4.58
CA ARG A 59 -13.48 11.66 -5.92
C ARG A 59 -12.90 13.07 -5.90
N PRO A 60 -11.90 13.37 -6.75
CA PRO A 60 -11.18 12.44 -7.61
C PRO A 60 -10.37 11.39 -6.81
N PRO A 61 -10.14 10.17 -7.34
CA PRO A 61 -9.38 9.14 -6.64
C PRO A 61 -7.88 9.50 -6.57
N LEU A 62 -7.21 9.04 -5.51
CA LEU A 62 -5.75 9.04 -5.45
C LEU A 62 -5.20 7.68 -5.93
N VAL A 63 -4.37 7.71 -6.96
CA VAL A 63 -3.68 6.55 -7.54
C VAL A 63 -2.24 6.50 -7.03
N VAL A 64 -1.84 5.36 -6.48
CA VAL A 64 -0.47 5.13 -6.03
C VAL A 64 0.33 4.50 -7.16
N ILE A 65 1.37 5.18 -7.63
CA ILE A 65 2.21 4.70 -8.73
C ILE A 65 3.60 4.29 -8.25
N SER A 66 4.23 3.38 -8.98
CA SER A 66 5.61 2.96 -8.69
C SER A 66 6.58 4.10 -9.00
N ARG A 67 7.53 4.36 -8.08
CA ARG A 67 8.57 5.37 -8.29
C ARG A 67 9.57 5.01 -9.41
N SER A 68 9.65 3.72 -9.76
CA SER A 68 10.73 3.20 -10.60
C SER A 68 10.27 2.73 -11.97
N HIS A 69 8.97 2.76 -12.26
CA HIS A 69 8.38 2.28 -13.52
C HIS A 69 7.24 3.23 -13.90
N SER A 70 7.50 4.15 -14.81
CA SER A 70 6.48 4.77 -15.66
C SER A 70 6.61 4.11 -17.02
N ASP A 71 5.60 3.34 -17.41
CA ASP A 71 5.48 2.76 -18.74
C ASP A 71 4.25 3.36 -19.43
N SER A 72 4.28 3.39 -20.75
CA SER A 72 3.22 3.83 -21.66
C SER A 72 1.83 3.30 -21.29
N GLU A 73 1.74 2.02 -20.90
CA GLU A 73 0.47 1.40 -20.46
C GLU A 73 -0.13 2.09 -19.23
N LEU A 74 0.70 2.54 -18.27
CA LEU A 74 0.21 3.25 -17.09
C LEU A 74 -0.32 4.63 -17.46
N GLU A 75 0.35 5.34 -18.36
CA GLU A 75 -0.09 6.65 -18.83
C GLU A 75 -1.44 6.55 -19.56
N GLU A 76 -1.60 5.56 -20.44
CA GLU A 76 -2.87 5.28 -21.11
C GLU A 76 -3.99 4.94 -20.11
N TYR A 77 -3.70 4.11 -19.11
CA TYR A 77 -4.67 3.79 -18.06
C TYR A 77 -5.10 5.03 -17.27
N LEU A 78 -4.15 5.88 -16.88
CA LEU A 78 -4.43 7.12 -16.15
C LEU A 78 -5.25 8.11 -16.98
N GLN A 79 -5.02 8.18 -18.29
CA GLN A 79 -5.84 8.97 -19.19
C GLN A 79 -7.29 8.45 -19.26
N GLN A 80 -7.47 7.12 -19.38
CA GLN A 80 -8.79 6.50 -19.41
C GLN A 80 -9.56 6.66 -18.08
N LEU A 81 -8.84 6.72 -16.96
CA LEU A 81 -9.43 6.92 -15.63
C LEU A 81 -10.10 8.31 -15.48
N GLY A 82 -9.66 9.32 -16.24
CA GLY A 82 -10.18 10.68 -16.16
C GLY A 82 -9.55 11.50 -15.03
N GLU A 83 -10.32 12.34 -14.35
CA GLU A 83 -9.81 13.20 -13.27
C GLU A 83 -9.32 12.36 -12.08
N HIS A 84 -8.03 12.46 -11.76
CA HIS A 84 -7.38 11.71 -10.68
C HIS A 84 -6.20 12.49 -10.09
N GLN A 85 -5.75 12.07 -8.91
CA GLN A 85 -4.48 12.49 -8.32
C GLN A 85 -3.51 11.31 -8.34
N THR A 86 -2.20 11.58 -8.36
CA THR A 86 -1.17 10.54 -8.23
C THR A 86 -0.26 10.79 -7.04
N THR A 87 0.21 9.72 -6.41
CA THR A 87 1.29 9.75 -5.42
C THR A 87 2.24 8.58 -5.64
N SER A 88 3.49 8.69 -5.22
CA SER A 88 4.50 7.66 -5.43
C SER A 88 5.12 7.19 -4.12
N ILE A 89 4.98 5.89 -3.85
CA ILE A 89 5.63 5.21 -2.71
C ILE A 89 6.19 3.85 -3.12
N GLY A 90 7.30 3.49 -2.49
CA GLY A 90 8.06 2.27 -2.72
C GLY A 90 7.43 1.02 -2.09
N SER A 91 7.94 -0.14 -2.54
CA SER A 91 7.66 -1.45 -1.92
C SER A 91 6.16 -1.79 -1.79
N SER A 92 5.81 -2.63 -0.82
CA SER A 92 4.43 -3.04 -0.53
C SER A 92 3.59 -1.98 0.19
N LEU A 93 4.17 -0.81 0.52
CA LEU A 93 3.44 0.30 1.13
C LEU A 93 2.31 0.83 0.24
N LYS A 94 2.38 0.59 -1.07
CA LYS A 94 1.30 0.92 -2.01
C LYS A 94 -0.02 0.21 -1.65
N PHE A 95 0.05 -1.10 -1.38
CA PHE A 95 -1.10 -1.86 -0.89
C PHE A 95 -1.58 -1.34 0.46
N CYS A 96 -0.65 -0.96 1.33
CA CYS A 96 -0.98 -0.46 2.66
C CYS A 96 -1.76 0.86 2.58
N LEU A 97 -1.36 1.81 1.73
CA LEU A 97 -2.08 3.09 1.53
C LEU A 97 -3.53 2.86 1.08
N VAL A 98 -3.75 1.90 0.19
CA VAL A 98 -5.12 1.51 -0.23
C VAL A 98 -5.88 0.91 0.95
N ALA A 99 -5.28 -0.04 1.67
CA ALA A 99 -5.91 -0.70 2.82
C ALA A 99 -6.27 0.27 3.97
N GLU A 100 -5.50 1.36 4.15
CA GLU A 100 -5.80 2.41 5.14
C GLU A 100 -6.72 3.55 4.63
N GLY A 101 -7.15 3.45 3.37
CA GLY A 101 -8.06 4.41 2.73
C GLY A 101 -7.42 5.76 2.44
N GLN A 102 -6.08 5.82 2.38
CA GLN A 102 -5.34 7.00 1.96
C GLN A 102 -5.18 7.07 0.43
N ALA A 103 -5.40 5.96 -0.27
CA ALA A 103 -5.48 5.89 -1.71
C ALA A 103 -6.61 4.95 -2.15
N GLN A 104 -7.02 5.07 -3.41
CA GLN A 104 -8.13 4.30 -3.99
C GLN A 104 -7.66 3.23 -4.97
N LEU A 105 -6.53 3.47 -5.64
CA LEU A 105 -6.01 2.61 -6.70
C LEU A 105 -4.50 2.43 -6.56
N TYR A 106 -4.01 1.23 -6.85
CA TYR A 106 -2.62 0.89 -7.13
C TYR A 106 -2.60 -0.07 -8.32
#